data_AF-A0A6V8MFC5-F1
#
_entry.id   AF-A0A6V8MFC5-F1
#
_cell.length_a   1.000
_cell.length_b   1.000
_cell.length_c   1.000
_cell.angle_alpha   90.00
_cell.angle_beta   90.00
_cell.angle_gamma   90.00
#
_symmetry.space_group_name_H-M   'P 1'
#
loop_
_entity.id
_entity.type
_entity.pdbx_description
1 polymer ?
#
loop_
_entity_poly.entity_id
_entity_poly.type
_entity_poly.pdbx_seq_one_letter_code
_entity_poly.pdbx_strand_id
1 'polypeptide(L)'
;MSTKKGYLLAAAQILLLLAGCAGGGSSTGSPGGPNPSVTTISGVASKGLIKQGKVEIYAPASNGDLNGKILLKSTSTDSAGFYSANLGSYTGVVLVQVSGSYTDEATGSSATVSESAPLRAAQVIDSSSAVSVSVTPLTELATRKALGTGTQLAPSAVRAANALVSNLFQFDVVATPPVDPGVTAMAAASDNQRNYTLALAGISKLAANAGSVESVLGSWYSELAATERLSATSVNDFKQGVSDFLNDTSHNHTGVGSLPPGIGQVGYFTGTLYLYTEGQATAPITSLQTTLTLPAGVTLKKNGAGTPVVVTSGKASHAATAGLNYSDPTDSTPGVLTLAVIADPGFALGEFATVTYVAQPGVIPSTGDFQISGTQLFGFDGTALFEIKTANVVPVLP
;
A
#
# COMPACT_ATOMS: atom_id res chain seq x y z
N MET A 1 46.45 -36.43 21.37
CA MET A 1 45.57 -35.50 22.10
C MET A 1 46.44 -34.69 23.03
N SER A 2 46.49 -33.37 23.09
CA SER A 2 45.94 -32.27 22.31
C SER A 2 46.72 -31.08 22.86
N THR A 3 47.52 -30.38 22.06
CA THR A 3 48.27 -29.22 22.53
C THR A 3 48.00 -28.02 21.64
N LYS A 4 47.64 -26.95 22.35
CA LYS A 4 47.08 -25.69 21.86
C LYS A 4 48.15 -24.78 21.23
N LYS A 5 47.67 -24.04 20.22
CA LYS A 5 47.82 -22.60 19.93
C LYS A 5 49.13 -21.89 20.28
N GLY A 6 49.63 -21.18 19.28
CA GLY A 6 50.30 -19.90 19.42
C GLY A 6 50.93 -19.53 18.08
N TYR A 7 50.61 -18.36 17.53
CA TYR A 7 51.56 -17.32 17.13
C TYR A 7 50.78 -16.14 16.53
N LEU A 8 50.71 -15.08 17.34
CA LEU A 8 50.50 -13.69 16.92
C LEU A 8 51.84 -13.17 16.38
N LEU A 9 51.84 -12.51 15.22
CA LEU A 9 52.84 -11.52 14.76
C LEU A 9 52.06 -10.55 13.84
N ALA A 10 51.95 -9.26 14.18
CA ALA A 10 52.74 -8.13 13.63
C ALA A 10 52.47 -7.89 12.12
N ALA A 11 52.25 -6.69 11.57
CA ALA A 11 52.66 -5.36 11.96
C ALA A 11 51.94 -4.30 11.08
N ALA A 12 52.34 -3.05 11.33
CA ALA A 12 52.42 -1.91 10.41
C ALA A 12 51.21 -0.96 10.30
N GLN A 13 51.30 0.10 11.10
CA GLN A 13 50.71 1.42 10.82
C GLN A 13 51.41 2.07 9.63
N ILE A 14 50.63 2.68 8.73
CA ILE A 14 51.08 3.75 7.83
C ILE A 14 50.06 4.89 7.93
N LEU A 15 50.54 6.01 8.45
CA LEU A 15 49.88 7.31 8.49
C LEU A 15 50.38 8.10 7.27
N LEU A 16 49.50 8.47 6.35
CA LEU A 16 49.82 9.36 5.22
C LEU A 16 48.78 10.47 5.11
N LEU A 17 49.34 11.68 5.04
CA LEU A 17 48.69 12.98 5.00
C LEU A 17 47.91 13.18 3.70
N LEU A 18 46.64 13.61 3.81
CA LEU A 18 46.00 14.39 2.74
C LEU A 18 45.83 15.83 3.22
N ALA A 19 46.57 16.70 2.56
CA ALA A 19 46.49 18.14 2.65
C ALA A 19 45.12 18.64 2.18
N GLY A 20 44.47 19.42 3.03
CA GLY A 20 43.35 20.27 2.65
C GLY A 20 43.87 21.44 1.82
N CYS A 21 43.60 21.45 0.52
CA CYS A 21 43.71 22.63 -0.30
C CYS A 21 42.39 23.40 -0.21
N ALA A 22 42.38 24.43 0.61
CA ALA A 22 41.40 25.50 0.59
C ALA A 22 41.64 26.34 -0.66
N GLY A 23 40.75 26.22 -1.65
CA GLY A 23 40.69 27.08 -2.83
C GLY A 23 39.49 28.02 -2.71
N GLY A 24 39.70 29.18 -2.09
CA GLY A 24 38.72 30.27 -2.04
C GLY A 24 38.67 31.02 -3.37
N GLY A 25 37.50 31.04 -4.00
CA GLY A 25 37.15 31.92 -5.10
C GLY A 25 35.89 32.68 -4.73
N SER A 26 36.05 33.82 -4.07
CA SER A 26 34.95 34.73 -3.73
C SER A 26 34.56 35.54 -4.97
N SER A 27 33.69 34.99 -5.81
CA SER A 27 32.91 35.83 -6.73
C SER A 27 31.77 36.44 -5.94
N THR A 28 31.74 37.77 -5.88
CA THR A 28 30.59 38.55 -5.39
C THR A 28 29.45 38.39 -6.40
N GLY A 29 28.77 37.24 -6.34
CA GLY A 29 27.48 37.06 -6.98
C GLY A 29 26.42 37.75 -6.13
N SER A 30 25.60 38.57 -6.78
CA SER A 30 24.31 39.05 -6.26
C SER A 30 23.60 37.95 -5.45
N PRO A 31 22.81 38.29 -4.41
CA PRO A 31 21.94 37.32 -3.75
C PRO A 31 21.12 36.63 -4.85
N GLY A 32 21.41 35.36 -5.10
CA GLY A 32 20.65 34.57 -6.06
C GLY A 32 19.22 34.61 -5.61
N GLY A 33 18.35 35.21 -6.43
CA GLY A 33 16.92 35.09 -6.24
C GLY A 33 16.57 33.60 -6.10
N PRO A 34 15.49 33.25 -5.39
CA PRO A 34 15.10 31.85 -5.21
C PRO A 34 15.09 31.16 -6.58
N ASN A 35 15.87 30.08 -6.72
CA ASN A 35 15.84 29.25 -7.92
C ASN A 35 14.38 28.88 -8.19
N PRO A 36 13.87 29.06 -9.42
CA PRO A 36 12.48 28.73 -9.71
C PRO A 36 12.26 27.25 -9.37
N SER A 37 11.22 26.96 -8.60
CA SER A 37 10.84 25.58 -8.28
C SER A 37 10.50 24.85 -9.57
N VAL A 38 11.15 23.70 -9.80
CA VAL A 38 10.99 22.90 -11.02
C VAL A 38 10.36 21.55 -10.69
N THR A 39 9.33 21.21 -11.46
CA THR A 39 8.71 19.90 -11.52
C THR A 39 9.53 18.98 -12.41
N THR A 40 10.15 17.96 -11.81
CA THR A 40 10.80 16.88 -12.55
C THR A 40 10.03 15.60 -12.29
N ILE A 41 9.53 14.96 -13.35
CA ILE A 41 8.93 13.64 -13.27
C ILE A 41 9.97 12.60 -13.69
N SER A 42 10.05 11.51 -12.94
CA SER A 42 10.93 10.38 -13.28
C SER A 42 10.30 9.08 -12.81
N GLY A 43 10.73 7.95 -13.35
CA GLY A 43 10.24 6.65 -12.88
C GLY A 43 10.79 5.52 -13.71
N VAL A 44 10.34 4.30 -13.43
CA VAL A 44 10.67 3.10 -14.21
C VAL A 44 9.43 2.62 -14.94
N ALA A 45 9.55 2.34 -16.23
CA ALA A 45 8.50 1.68 -17.00
C ALA A 45 8.78 0.17 -17.08
N SER A 46 7.83 -0.65 -16.62
CA SER A 46 8.04 -2.09 -16.53
C SER A 46 6.76 -2.93 -16.67
N LYS A 47 6.84 -3.91 -17.58
CA LYS A 47 6.09 -5.18 -17.63
C LYS A 47 7.11 -6.30 -17.93
N GLY A 48 8.27 -6.16 -17.32
CA GLY A 48 9.59 -6.38 -17.87
C GLY A 48 10.16 -5.00 -18.22
N LEU A 49 11.41 -4.71 -17.87
CA LEU A 49 11.97 -3.36 -18.09
C LEU A 49 11.79 -2.96 -19.57
N ILE A 50 11.04 -1.89 -19.81
CA ILE A 50 10.77 -1.39 -21.16
C ILE A 50 11.98 -0.57 -21.55
N LYS A 51 12.83 -1.10 -22.44
CA LYS A 51 14.12 -0.48 -22.80
C LYS A 51 13.97 0.36 -24.05
N GLN A 52 14.52 1.58 -24.05
CA GLN A 52 14.39 2.52 -25.17
C GLN A 52 12.93 2.75 -25.60
N GLY A 53 12.00 2.63 -24.65
CA GLY A 53 10.58 2.84 -24.85
C GLY A 53 10.27 4.32 -25.01
N LYS A 54 9.18 4.62 -25.70
CA LYS A 54 8.69 5.98 -25.90
C LYS A 54 7.86 6.38 -24.68
N VAL A 55 8.19 7.51 -24.07
CA VAL A 55 7.47 8.08 -22.94
C VAL A 55 6.83 9.39 -23.38
N GLU A 56 5.53 9.52 -23.16
CA GLU A 56 4.78 10.75 -23.43
C GLU A 56 4.01 11.16 -22.18
N ILE A 57 4.23 12.40 -21.73
CA ILE A 57 3.64 12.95 -20.51
C ILE A 57 2.64 14.02 -20.91
N TYR A 58 1.39 13.81 -20.53
CA TYR A 58 0.28 14.67 -20.88
C TYR A 58 -0.31 15.36 -19.66
N ALA A 59 -0.78 16.59 -19.83
CA ALA A 59 -1.80 17.20 -19.00
C ALA A 59 -3.17 16.84 -19.57
N PRO A 60 -4.17 16.48 -18.75
CA PRO A 60 -5.55 16.50 -19.20
C PRO A 60 -5.97 17.89 -19.69
N ALA A 61 -6.99 17.96 -20.55
CA ALA A 61 -7.62 19.22 -20.91
C ALA A 61 -8.33 19.87 -19.71
N SER A 62 -8.95 21.03 -19.93
CA SER A 62 -9.83 21.65 -18.91
C SER A 62 -10.80 20.63 -18.32
N ASN A 63 -11.01 20.70 -17.01
CA ASN A 63 -11.84 19.77 -16.21
C ASN A 63 -11.31 18.33 -16.09
N GLY A 64 -10.12 17.99 -16.62
CA GLY A 64 -9.55 16.65 -16.48
C GLY A 64 -9.82 15.71 -17.66
N ASP A 65 -10.42 16.17 -18.76
CA ASP A 65 -10.77 15.33 -19.90
C ASP A 65 -9.54 14.91 -20.74
N LEU A 66 -9.45 13.63 -21.08
CA LEU A 66 -8.37 13.07 -21.90
C LEU A 66 -8.57 13.23 -23.42
N ASN A 67 -9.78 13.52 -23.90
CA ASN A 67 -10.05 13.66 -25.35
C ASN A 67 -9.33 14.87 -25.98
N GLY A 68 -8.89 15.83 -25.17
CA GLY A 68 -8.09 16.99 -25.58
C GLY A 68 -6.77 17.12 -24.83
N LYS A 69 -6.21 16.00 -24.33
CA LYS A 69 -4.98 16.02 -23.52
C LYS A 69 -3.82 16.73 -24.25
N ILE A 70 -3.04 17.51 -23.50
CA ILE A 70 -1.95 18.35 -24.00
C ILE A 70 -0.63 17.66 -23.71
N LEU A 71 0.18 17.41 -24.74
CA LEU A 71 1.53 16.86 -24.56
C LEU A 71 2.41 17.90 -23.87
N LEU A 72 2.88 17.59 -22.66
CA LEU A 72 3.82 18.41 -21.91
C LEU A 72 5.26 18.11 -22.32
N LYS A 73 5.58 16.81 -22.43
CA LYS A 73 6.93 16.35 -22.76
C LYS A 73 6.92 14.96 -23.37
N SER A 74 7.88 14.71 -24.26
CA SER A 74 8.24 13.36 -24.71
C SER A 74 9.71 13.09 -24.39
N THR A 75 10.00 11.86 -23.98
CA THR A 75 11.35 11.35 -23.68
C THR A 75 11.39 9.84 -23.97
N SER A 76 12.50 9.18 -23.65
CA SER A 76 12.61 7.72 -23.73
C SER A 76 13.09 7.12 -22.41
N THR A 77 12.80 5.84 -22.20
CA THR A 77 13.44 5.08 -21.12
C THR A 77 14.86 4.68 -21.52
N ASP A 78 15.73 4.47 -20.53
CA ASP A 78 17.06 3.93 -20.72
C ASP A 78 17.10 2.38 -20.70
N SER A 79 18.28 1.78 -20.60
CA SER A 79 18.46 0.33 -20.54
C SER A 79 17.92 -0.32 -19.25
N ALA A 80 17.72 0.46 -18.19
CA ALA A 80 17.12 0.06 -16.94
C ALA A 80 15.61 0.38 -16.88
N GLY A 81 15.02 0.83 -18.00
CA GLY A 81 13.62 1.24 -18.06
C GLY A 81 13.35 2.58 -17.35
N PHE A 82 14.38 3.29 -16.90
CA PHE A 82 14.26 4.56 -16.21
C PHE A 82 14.06 5.72 -17.20
N TYR A 83 13.20 6.67 -16.86
CA TYR A 83 13.02 7.91 -17.61
C TYR A 83 13.02 9.12 -16.67
N SER A 84 13.34 10.29 -17.22
CA SER A 84 13.22 11.58 -16.53
C SER A 84 12.83 12.68 -17.50
N ALA A 85 11.98 13.60 -17.05
CA ALA A 85 11.51 14.75 -17.80
C ALA A 85 11.29 15.95 -16.87
N ASN A 86 11.81 17.11 -17.29
CA ASN A 86 11.54 18.39 -16.65
C ASN A 86 10.27 19.02 -17.27
N LEU A 87 9.28 19.33 -16.43
CA LEU A 87 7.99 19.90 -16.80
C LEU A 87 7.86 21.40 -16.44
N GLY A 88 8.97 22.07 -16.13
CA GLY A 88 8.96 23.47 -15.69
C GLY A 88 8.25 23.62 -14.36
N SER A 89 7.35 24.60 -14.24
CA SER A 89 6.57 24.84 -13.02
C SER A 89 5.22 24.10 -13.00
N TYR A 90 5.04 23.06 -13.82
CA TYR A 90 3.75 22.38 -13.96
C TYR A 90 3.25 21.79 -12.63
N THR A 91 2.00 22.05 -12.29
CA THR A 91 1.26 21.45 -11.18
C THR A 91 -0.11 21.00 -11.69
N GLY A 92 -0.66 19.93 -11.11
CA GLY A 92 -1.92 19.33 -11.54
C GLY A 92 -1.78 17.86 -11.88
N VAL A 93 -2.80 17.30 -12.52
CA VAL A 93 -2.79 15.90 -12.95
C VAL A 93 -1.85 15.74 -14.14
N VAL A 94 -1.03 14.68 -14.12
CA VAL A 94 -0.30 14.19 -15.27
C VAL A 94 -0.77 12.79 -15.63
N LEU A 95 -0.77 12.48 -16.92
CA LEU A 95 -0.91 11.14 -17.46
C LEU A 95 0.38 10.79 -18.20
N VAL A 96 1.15 9.85 -17.67
CA VAL A 96 2.32 9.28 -18.34
C VAL A 96 1.88 8.08 -19.16
N GLN A 97 2.23 8.04 -20.43
CA GLN A 97 1.99 6.92 -21.35
C GLN A 97 3.33 6.36 -21.79
N VAL A 98 3.47 5.03 -21.76
CA VAL A 98 4.68 4.34 -22.21
C VAL A 98 4.34 3.21 -23.16
N SER A 99 5.11 3.13 -24.25
CA SER A 99 5.12 2.04 -25.22
C SER A 99 6.56 1.60 -25.50
N GLY A 100 6.74 0.41 -26.05
CA GLY A 100 8.06 -0.13 -26.37
C GLY A 100 8.18 -1.63 -26.13
N SER A 101 9.37 -2.16 -26.35
CA SER A 101 9.65 -3.59 -26.20
C SER A 101 10.23 -3.92 -24.83
N TYR A 102 9.94 -5.14 -24.38
CA TYR A 102 10.42 -5.70 -23.12
C TYR A 102 10.60 -7.21 -23.26
N THR A 103 11.33 -7.79 -22.31
CA THR A 103 11.38 -9.26 -22.14
C THR A 103 10.33 -9.67 -21.13
N ASP A 104 9.39 -10.51 -21.53
CA ASP A 104 8.31 -10.99 -20.67
C ASP A 104 8.85 -11.98 -19.63
N GLU A 105 8.58 -11.72 -18.35
CA GLU A 105 9.17 -12.48 -17.23
C GLU A 105 8.63 -13.91 -17.13
N ALA A 106 7.46 -14.18 -17.69
CA ALA A 106 6.84 -15.50 -17.65
C ALA A 106 7.39 -16.44 -18.74
N THR A 107 7.83 -15.90 -19.87
CA THR A 107 8.17 -16.65 -21.08
C THR A 107 9.58 -16.45 -21.59
N GLY A 108 10.31 -15.45 -21.06
CA GLY A 108 11.64 -15.04 -21.54
C GLY A 108 11.64 -14.45 -22.96
N SER A 109 10.47 -14.32 -23.59
CA SER A 109 10.32 -13.89 -24.98
C SER A 109 10.18 -12.37 -25.08
N SER A 110 10.59 -11.81 -26.21
CA SER A 110 10.37 -10.38 -26.49
C SER A 110 8.89 -10.12 -26.72
N ALA A 111 8.35 -9.12 -26.03
CA ALA A 111 6.99 -8.62 -26.20
C ALA A 111 7.00 -7.09 -26.36
N THR A 112 5.88 -6.51 -26.76
CA THR A 112 5.77 -5.08 -27.05
C THR A 112 4.49 -4.50 -26.46
N VAL A 113 4.62 -3.36 -25.77
CA VAL A 113 3.51 -2.47 -25.45
C VAL A 113 3.28 -1.56 -26.64
N SER A 114 2.11 -1.67 -27.27
CA SER A 114 1.77 -0.89 -28.47
C SER A 114 1.56 0.59 -28.17
N GLU A 115 1.91 1.48 -29.09
CA GLU A 115 1.54 2.91 -29.03
C GLU A 115 0.01 3.13 -29.07
N SER A 116 -0.74 2.20 -29.67
CA SER A 116 -2.21 2.27 -29.68
C SER A 116 -2.85 1.86 -28.34
N ALA A 117 -2.10 1.18 -27.48
CA ALA A 117 -2.53 0.71 -26.17
C ALA A 117 -1.36 0.80 -25.17
N PRO A 118 -0.89 2.03 -24.86
CA PRO A 118 0.24 2.23 -23.98
C PRO A 118 -0.11 1.87 -22.54
N LEU A 119 0.88 1.49 -21.74
CA LEU A 119 0.74 1.46 -20.29
C LEU A 119 0.65 2.88 -19.76
N ARG A 120 -0.20 3.11 -18.76
CA ARG A 120 -0.42 4.44 -18.21
C ARG A 120 -0.12 4.51 -16.71
N ALA A 121 0.23 5.71 -16.27
CA ALA A 121 0.22 6.09 -14.87
C ALA A 121 -0.32 7.51 -14.74
N ALA A 122 -1.33 7.70 -13.89
CA ALA A 122 -1.84 9.01 -13.54
C ALA A 122 -1.31 9.43 -12.16
N GLN A 123 -0.88 10.68 -12.02
CA GLN A 123 -0.41 11.22 -10.75
C GLN A 123 -0.82 12.69 -10.59
N VAL A 124 -1.07 13.13 -9.36
CA VAL A 124 -1.29 14.56 -9.06
C VAL A 124 0.01 15.18 -8.56
N ILE A 125 0.42 16.30 -9.17
CA ILE A 125 1.59 17.09 -8.79
C ILE A 125 1.11 18.32 -8.02
N ASP A 126 1.32 18.33 -6.71
CA ASP A 126 0.85 19.38 -5.81
C ASP A 126 1.74 20.61 -5.74
N SER A 127 3.03 20.42 -5.99
CA SER A 127 4.03 21.48 -5.94
C SER A 127 5.15 21.19 -6.92
N SER A 128 5.84 22.24 -7.36
CA SER A 128 6.93 22.11 -8.32
C SER A 128 8.16 21.48 -7.67
N SER A 129 8.20 20.15 -7.70
CA SER A 129 9.19 19.30 -7.05
C SER A 129 9.47 18.04 -7.88
N ALA A 130 10.50 17.28 -7.48
CA ALA A 130 10.75 15.97 -8.07
C ALA A 130 9.69 14.96 -7.63
N VAL A 131 9.07 14.27 -8.59
CA VAL A 131 8.03 13.26 -8.33
C VAL A 131 8.40 11.96 -9.06
N SER A 132 8.28 10.83 -8.35
CA SER A 132 8.47 9.49 -8.90
C SER A 132 7.14 8.94 -9.41
N VAL A 133 7.10 8.46 -10.66
CA VAL A 133 5.92 7.88 -11.33
C VAL A 133 6.36 6.67 -12.16
N SER A 134 6.32 5.49 -11.55
CA SER A 134 6.49 4.22 -12.26
C SER A 134 5.33 3.97 -13.21
N VAL A 135 5.61 3.38 -14.38
CA VAL A 135 4.59 3.04 -15.38
C VAL A 135 4.56 1.52 -15.56
N THR A 136 3.56 0.87 -14.97
CA THR A 136 3.46 -0.59 -14.90
C THR A 136 2.00 -1.05 -15.08
N PRO A 137 1.73 -2.36 -15.22
CA PRO A 137 0.38 -2.89 -15.14
C PRO A 137 -0.43 -2.45 -13.90
N LEU A 138 0.22 -2.23 -12.75
CA LEU A 138 -0.48 -1.79 -11.54
C LEU A 138 -0.88 -0.32 -11.59
N THR A 139 -0.04 0.56 -12.14
CA THR A 139 -0.42 1.96 -12.34
C THR A 139 -1.41 2.13 -13.49
N GLU A 140 -1.39 1.21 -14.46
CA GLU A 140 -2.41 1.12 -15.51
C GLU A 140 -3.76 0.75 -14.90
N LEU A 141 -3.81 -0.23 -13.99
CA LEU A 141 -5.01 -0.57 -13.22
C LEU A 141 -5.54 0.62 -12.42
N ALA A 142 -4.65 1.34 -11.71
CA ALA A 142 -5.03 2.54 -10.98
C ALA A 142 -5.57 3.63 -11.91
N THR A 143 -4.96 3.82 -13.08
CA THR A 143 -5.42 4.78 -14.10
C THR A 143 -6.81 4.41 -14.62
N ARG A 144 -7.08 3.12 -14.89
CA ARG A 144 -8.43 2.64 -15.27
C ARG A 144 -9.44 2.91 -14.18
N LYS A 145 -9.10 2.61 -12.92
CA LYS A 145 -9.99 2.86 -11.78
C LYS A 145 -10.28 4.35 -11.59
N ALA A 146 -9.30 5.23 -11.81
CA ALA A 146 -9.49 6.68 -11.75
C ALA A 146 -10.40 7.21 -12.87
N LEU A 147 -10.31 6.65 -14.08
CA LEU A 147 -11.17 7.01 -15.22
C LEU A 147 -12.59 6.45 -15.10
N GLY A 148 -12.72 5.25 -14.51
CA GLY A 148 -13.96 4.49 -14.57
C GLY A 148 -14.36 4.21 -16.01
N THR A 149 -15.62 4.48 -16.35
CA THR A 149 -16.16 4.39 -17.72
C THR A 149 -16.06 5.71 -18.50
N GLY A 150 -15.52 6.76 -17.89
CA GLY A 150 -15.43 8.11 -18.47
C GLY A 150 -14.05 8.43 -19.05
N THR A 151 -13.86 9.70 -19.38
CA THR A 151 -12.58 10.24 -19.90
C THR A 151 -11.92 11.25 -18.97
N GLN A 152 -12.50 11.48 -17.79
CA GLN A 152 -12.09 12.53 -16.87
C GLN A 152 -11.18 11.98 -15.76
N LEU A 153 -9.96 12.52 -15.65
CA LEU A 153 -9.07 12.29 -14.52
C LEU A 153 -9.21 13.40 -13.48
N ALA A 154 -10.19 13.26 -12.59
CA ALA A 154 -10.32 14.14 -11.43
C ALA A 154 -9.14 13.89 -10.44
N PRO A 155 -8.52 14.93 -9.86
CA PRO A 155 -7.39 14.75 -8.93
C PRO A 155 -7.70 13.84 -7.74
N SER A 156 -8.92 13.94 -7.18
CA SER A 156 -9.36 13.07 -6.08
C SER A 156 -9.49 11.61 -6.50
N ALA A 157 -10.02 11.35 -7.70
CA ALA A 157 -10.15 10.00 -8.25
C ALA A 157 -8.77 9.36 -8.52
N VAL A 158 -7.81 10.13 -9.04
CA VAL A 158 -6.42 9.67 -9.23
C VAL A 158 -5.79 9.27 -7.90
N ARG A 159 -5.88 10.12 -6.86
CA ARG A 159 -5.34 9.80 -5.54
C ARG A 159 -6.01 8.58 -4.93
N ALA A 160 -7.34 8.51 -4.98
CA ALA A 160 -8.10 7.40 -4.44
C ALA A 160 -7.73 6.08 -5.13
N ALA A 161 -7.60 6.06 -6.46
CA ALA A 161 -7.23 4.87 -7.20
C ALA A 161 -5.77 4.44 -6.93
N ASN A 162 -4.82 5.37 -6.91
CA ASN A 162 -3.42 5.07 -6.57
C ASN A 162 -3.29 4.53 -5.15
N ALA A 163 -4.00 5.13 -4.19
CA ALA A 163 -4.04 4.64 -2.81
C ALA A 163 -4.71 3.27 -2.71
N LEU A 164 -5.81 3.04 -3.42
CA LEU A 164 -6.51 1.76 -3.44
C LEU A 164 -5.60 0.62 -3.93
N VAL A 165 -4.95 0.80 -5.08
CA VAL A 165 -4.06 -0.21 -5.64
C VAL A 165 -2.81 -0.37 -4.77
N SER A 166 -2.25 0.71 -4.22
CA SER A 166 -1.11 0.62 -3.29
C SER A 166 -1.45 -0.16 -2.02
N ASN A 167 -2.62 0.08 -1.44
CA ASN A 167 -3.11 -0.65 -0.27
C ASN A 167 -3.38 -2.12 -0.60
N LEU A 168 -3.91 -2.42 -1.78
CA LEU A 168 -4.14 -3.79 -2.21
C LEU A 168 -2.84 -4.60 -2.30
N PHE A 169 -1.75 -3.97 -2.77
CA PHE A 169 -0.45 -4.61 -2.99
C PHE A 169 0.56 -4.41 -1.85
N GLN A 170 0.23 -3.59 -0.85
CA GLN A 170 1.05 -3.30 0.34
C GLN A 170 2.37 -2.56 0.04
N PHE A 171 2.42 -1.81 -1.06
CA PHE A 171 3.51 -0.89 -1.40
C PHE A 171 2.99 0.23 -2.31
N ASP A 172 3.68 1.37 -2.35
CA ASP A 172 3.31 2.48 -3.24
C ASP A 172 3.60 2.11 -4.70
N VAL A 173 2.55 1.86 -5.48
CA VAL A 173 2.69 1.44 -6.89
C VAL A 173 3.16 2.56 -7.82
N VAL A 174 3.07 3.82 -7.40
CA VAL A 174 3.45 4.97 -8.20
C VAL A 174 4.88 5.40 -7.89
N ALA A 175 5.20 5.62 -6.61
CA ALA A 175 6.50 6.17 -6.23
C ALA A 175 7.60 5.11 -6.13
N THR A 176 7.26 3.85 -5.85
CA THR A 176 8.24 2.76 -5.78
C THR A 176 8.62 2.31 -7.19
N PRO A 177 9.89 2.34 -7.60
CA PRO A 177 10.30 1.80 -8.87
C PRO A 177 10.54 0.27 -8.77
N PRO A 178 9.96 -0.55 -9.67
CA PRO A 178 10.45 -1.92 -9.84
C PRO A 178 11.92 -1.90 -10.26
N VAL A 179 12.63 -2.99 -10.01
CA VAL A 179 14.05 -3.15 -10.35
C VAL A 179 14.24 -4.23 -11.41
N ASP A 180 15.46 -4.34 -11.92
CA ASP A 180 15.83 -5.47 -12.78
C ASP A 180 15.62 -6.80 -12.04
N PRO A 181 14.97 -7.81 -12.65
CA PRO A 181 14.68 -9.09 -12.01
C PRO A 181 15.90 -10.03 -11.92
N GLY A 182 17.12 -9.54 -12.12
CA GLY A 182 18.36 -10.26 -11.86
C GLY A 182 18.80 -10.20 -10.39
N VAL A 183 19.42 -11.29 -9.93
CA VAL A 183 19.85 -11.50 -8.54
C VAL A 183 20.62 -10.33 -7.93
N THR A 184 21.46 -9.65 -8.71
CA THR A 184 22.27 -8.52 -8.22
C THR A 184 21.40 -7.31 -7.87
N ALA A 185 20.47 -6.95 -8.74
CA ALA A 185 19.57 -5.83 -8.51
C ALA A 185 18.56 -6.14 -7.40
N MET A 186 18.01 -7.36 -7.40
CA MET A 186 17.10 -7.84 -6.35
C MET A 186 17.75 -7.88 -4.96
N ALA A 187 19.04 -8.23 -4.87
CA ALA A 187 19.77 -8.22 -3.60
C ALA A 187 19.99 -6.79 -3.04
N ALA A 188 20.18 -5.80 -3.92
CA ALA A 188 20.36 -4.39 -3.54
C ALA A 188 19.04 -3.64 -3.28
N ALA A 189 17.91 -4.17 -3.78
CA ALA A 189 16.61 -3.54 -3.69
C ALA A 189 15.98 -3.62 -2.30
N SER A 190 15.19 -2.60 -1.94
CA SER A 190 14.32 -2.64 -0.76
C SER A 190 13.22 -3.71 -0.91
N ASP A 191 12.59 -4.08 0.21
CA ASP A 191 11.48 -5.06 0.20
C ASP A 191 10.34 -4.65 -0.73
N ASN A 192 9.95 -3.38 -0.72
CA ASN A 192 8.88 -2.89 -1.60
C ASN A 192 9.27 -2.98 -3.08
N GLN A 193 10.51 -2.66 -3.44
CA GLN A 193 10.99 -2.79 -4.81
C GLN A 193 11.05 -4.26 -5.27
N ARG A 194 11.49 -5.17 -4.38
CA ARG A 194 11.47 -6.61 -4.63
C ARG A 194 10.05 -7.13 -4.82
N ASN A 195 9.14 -6.79 -3.89
CA ASN A 195 7.74 -7.18 -3.96
C ASN A 195 7.09 -6.64 -5.23
N TYR A 196 7.36 -5.39 -5.61
CA TYR A 196 6.82 -4.84 -6.85
C TYR A 196 7.32 -5.62 -8.07
N THR A 197 8.62 -5.87 -8.16
CA THR A 197 9.21 -6.65 -9.27
C THR A 197 8.60 -8.05 -9.38
N LEU A 198 8.44 -8.74 -8.24
CA LEU A 198 7.81 -10.07 -8.19
C LEU A 198 6.30 -10.02 -8.50
N ALA A 199 5.60 -8.97 -8.10
CA ALA A 199 4.19 -8.78 -8.46
C ALA A 199 4.02 -8.64 -9.97
N LEU A 200 4.91 -7.90 -10.66
CA LEU A 200 4.89 -7.79 -12.12
C LEU A 200 5.17 -9.14 -12.80
N ALA A 201 6.11 -9.92 -12.28
CA ALA A 201 6.38 -11.27 -12.77
C ALA A 201 5.17 -12.22 -12.56
N GLY A 202 4.49 -12.12 -11.42
CA GLY A 202 3.24 -12.87 -11.16
C GLY A 202 2.11 -12.47 -12.11
N ILE A 203 1.95 -11.17 -12.39
CA ILE A 203 1.00 -10.68 -13.42
C ILE A 203 1.38 -11.21 -14.80
N SER A 204 2.68 -11.33 -15.11
CA SER A 204 3.17 -11.96 -16.34
C SER A 204 2.69 -13.41 -16.46
N LYS A 205 2.80 -14.22 -15.38
CA LYS A 205 2.33 -15.61 -15.36
C LYS A 205 0.82 -15.70 -15.52
N LEU A 206 0.07 -14.82 -14.84
CA LEU A 206 -1.37 -14.72 -15.04
C LEU A 206 -1.74 -14.35 -16.47
N ALA A 207 -1.05 -13.38 -17.06
CA ALA A 207 -1.28 -12.93 -18.42
C ALA A 207 -1.00 -14.04 -19.45
N ALA A 208 0.02 -14.87 -19.22
CA ALA A 208 0.29 -16.04 -20.06
C ALA A 208 -0.88 -17.03 -20.07
N ASN A 209 -1.56 -17.21 -18.92
CA ASN A 209 -2.73 -18.08 -18.81
C ASN A 209 -4.03 -17.42 -19.33
N ALA A 210 -4.21 -16.12 -19.10
CA ALA A 210 -5.39 -15.34 -19.49
C ALA A 210 -5.32 -14.78 -20.93
N GLY A 211 -4.24 -15.07 -21.65
CA GLY A 211 -3.96 -14.64 -23.02
C GLY A 211 -3.39 -13.23 -23.16
N SER A 212 -3.60 -12.33 -22.18
CA SER A 212 -2.98 -11.00 -22.19
C SER A 212 -3.01 -10.33 -20.81
N VAL A 213 -2.13 -9.33 -20.62
CA VAL A 213 -2.19 -8.43 -19.46
C VAL A 213 -3.51 -7.66 -19.44
N GLU A 214 -4.04 -7.28 -20.61
CA GLU A 214 -5.32 -6.59 -20.75
C GLU A 214 -6.47 -7.39 -20.12
N SER A 215 -6.52 -8.70 -20.38
CA SER A 215 -7.52 -9.61 -19.80
C SER A 215 -7.47 -9.63 -18.27
N VAL A 216 -6.26 -9.72 -17.70
CA VAL A 216 -6.06 -9.72 -16.24
C VAL A 216 -6.51 -8.39 -15.64
N LEU A 217 -6.03 -7.27 -16.19
CA LEU A 217 -6.37 -5.94 -15.68
C LEU A 217 -7.85 -5.61 -15.87
N GLY A 218 -8.50 -6.08 -16.93
CA GLY A 218 -9.94 -5.92 -17.16
C GLY A 218 -10.78 -6.67 -16.13
N SER A 219 -10.39 -7.90 -15.79
CA SER A 219 -11.03 -8.68 -14.73
C SER A 219 -10.92 -7.98 -13.37
N TRP A 220 -9.69 -7.61 -12.99
CA TRP A 220 -9.43 -6.90 -11.72
C TRP A 220 -10.12 -5.55 -11.66
N TYR A 221 -10.10 -4.77 -12.74
CA TYR A 221 -10.84 -3.51 -12.81
C TYR A 221 -12.33 -3.71 -12.54
N SER A 222 -12.94 -4.77 -13.09
CA SER A 222 -14.37 -5.05 -12.90
C SER A 222 -14.70 -5.35 -11.43
N GLU A 223 -13.86 -6.14 -10.75
CA GLU A 223 -14.00 -6.41 -9.30
C GLU A 223 -13.81 -5.15 -8.46
N LEU A 224 -12.76 -4.36 -8.75
CA LEU A 224 -12.47 -3.11 -8.05
C LEU A 224 -13.54 -2.03 -8.30
N ALA A 225 -14.15 -2.02 -9.48
CA ALA A 225 -15.25 -1.12 -9.80
C ALA A 225 -16.51 -1.47 -8.99
N ALA A 226 -16.77 -2.75 -8.77
CA ALA A 226 -17.95 -3.23 -8.04
C ALA A 226 -17.79 -3.13 -6.51
N THR A 227 -16.59 -3.45 -5.99
CA THR A 227 -16.41 -3.71 -4.55
C THR A 227 -15.23 -3.00 -3.92
N GLU A 228 -14.40 -2.33 -4.72
CA GLU A 228 -13.08 -1.82 -4.32
C GLU A 228 -12.17 -2.90 -3.73
N ARG A 229 -12.46 -4.18 -3.96
CA ARG A 229 -11.64 -5.32 -3.51
C ARG A 229 -11.43 -6.26 -4.67
N LEU A 230 -10.34 -7.02 -4.58
CA LEU A 230 -10.22 -8.23 -5.39
C LEU A 230 -10.90 -9.38 -4.66
N SER A 231 -11.50 -10.28 -5.43
CA SER A 231 -12.07 -11.52 -4.93
C SER A 231 -10.98 -12.44 -4.36
N ALA A 232 -11.37 -13.36 -3.49
CA ALA A 232 -10.46 -14.38 -2.97
C ALA A 232 -9.82 -15.18 -4.11
N THR A 233 -10.59 -15.51 -5.15
CA THR A 233 -10.12 -16.19 -6.36
C THR A 233 -9.05 -15.37 -7.07
N SER A 234 -9.32 -14.11 -7.43
CA SER A 234 -8.36 -13.25 -8.13
C SER A 234 -7.04 -13.08 -7.36
N VAL A 235 -7.11 -12.99 -6.03
CA VAL A 235 -5.91 -12.89 -5.18
C VAL A 235 -5.16 -14.22 -5.08
N ASN A 236 -5.87 -15.34 -4.99
CA ASN A 236 -5.26 -16.67 -4.99
C ASN A 236 -4.59 -16.97 -6.33
N ASP A 237 -5.24 -16.65 -7.45
CA ASP A 237 -4.68 -16.79 -8.79
C ASP A 237 -3.41 -15.93 -8.93
N PHE A 238 -3.42 -14.69 -8.43
CA PHE A 238 -2.22 -13.85 -8.40
C PHE A 238 -1.08 -14.47 -7.58
N LYS A 239 -1.36 -14.93 -6.35
CA LYS A 239 -0.35 -15.57 -5.50
C LYS A 239 0.18 -16.87 -6.12
N GLN A 240 -0.69 -17.62 -6.81
CA GLN A 240 -0.29 -18.78 -7.59
C GLN A 240 0.60 -18.38 -8.76
N GLY A 241 0.26 -17.33 -9.52
CA GLY A 241 1.10 -16.82 -10.61
C GLY A 241 2.49 -16.38 -10.13
N VAL A 242 2.60 -15.73 -8.97
CA VAL A 242 3.91 -15.43 -8.36
C VAL A 242 4.63 -16.72 -7.98
N SER A 243 3.94 -17.68 -7.37
CA SER A 243 4.54 -18.97 -6.98
C SER A 243 5.02 -19.78 -8.20
N ASP A 244 4.27 -19.77 -9.28
CA ASP A 244 4.62 -20.40 -10.57
C ASP A 244 5.85 -19.73 -11.19
N PHE A 245 5.97 -18.40 -11.11
CA PHE A 245 7.19 -17.70 -11.50
C PHE A 245 8.37 -18.12 -10.63
N LEU A 246 8.21 -18.14 -9.30
CA LEU A 246 9.30 -18.48 -8.39
C LEU A 246 9.82 -19.92 -8.60
N ASN A 247 8.93 -20.84 -8.99
CA ASN A 247 9.26 -22.23 -9.31
C ASN A 247 9.81 -22.43 -10.74
N ASP A 248 9.74 -21.42 -11.61
CA ASP A 248 10.25 -21.48 -12.97
C ASP A 248 11.77 -21.31 -13.00
N THR A 249 12.48 -22.44 -12.90
CA THR A 249 13.95 -22.47 -12.93
C THR A 249 14.58 -21.95 -14.23
N SER A 250 13.81 -21.78 -15.31
CA SER A 250 14.33 -21.29 -16.59
C SER A 250 14.31 -19.77 -16.68
N HIS A 251 13.35 -19.11 -16.03
CA HIS A 251 13.13 -17.67 -16.16
C HIS A 251 13.28 -16.89 -14.85
N ASN A 252 13.20 -17.55 -13.68
CA ASN A 252 13.44 -16.90 -12.40
C ASN A 252 14.94 -16.68 -12.15
N HIS A 253 15.41 -15.48 -12.48
CA HIS A 253 16.79 -15.05 -12.20
C HIS A 253 16.91 -14.16 -10.95
N THR A 254 15.84 -14.03 -10.17
CA THR A 254 15.76 -13.07 -9.05
C THR A 254 16.54 -13.52 -7.81
N GLY A 255 16.85 -14.82 -7.70
CA GLY A 255 17.39 -15.43 -6.49
C GLY A 255 16.36 -15.63 -5.36
N VAL A 256 15.10 -15.24 -5.57
CA VAL A 256 14.00 -15.49 -4.63
C VAL A 256 13.37 -16.85 -4.97
N GLY A 257 13.30 -17.74 -3.98
CA GLY A 257 12.78 -19.11 -4.15
C GLY A 257 11.46 -19.41 -3.45
N SER A 258 10.88 -18.43 -2.75
CA SER A 258 9.63 -18.60 -2.00
C SER A 258 8.84 -17.30 -1.95
N LEU A 259 7.51 -17.41 -1.78
CA LEU A 259 6.62 -16.26 -1.74
C LEU A 259 7.03 -15.29 -0.60
N PRO A 260 7.41 -14.03 -0.90
CA PRO A 260 7.75 -13.08 0.16
C PRO A 260 6.53 -12.71 1.01
N PRO A 261 6.72 -12.36 2.30
CA PRO A 261 5.62 -11.98 3.18
C PRO A 261 4.76 -10.84 2.62
N GLY A 262 5.36 -9.83 1.97
CA GLY A 262 4.62 -8.71 1.38
C GLY A 262 3.64 -9.15 0.29
N ILE A 263 4.05 -10.09 -0.58
CA ILE A 263 3.14 -10.69 -1.57
C ILE A 263 2.07 -11.54 -0.89
N GLY A 264 2.41 -12.25 0.19
CA GLY A 264 1.45 -13.01 1.00
C GLY A 264 0.31 -12.14 1.55
N GLN A 265 0.56 -10.86 1.80
CA GLN A 265 -0.41 -9.87 2.30
C GLN A 265 -1.24 -9.18 1.20
N VAL A 266 -0.97 -9.46 -0.09
CA VAL A 266 -1.78 -8.90 -1.18
C VAL A 266 -3.24 -9.32 -1.01
N GLY A 267 -4.15 -8.36 -1.20
CA GLY A 267 -5.59 -8.56 -1.04
C GLY A 267 -6.12 -8.35 0.38
N TYR A 268 -5.27 -8.34 1.40
CA TYR A 268 -5.71 -8.07 2.77
C TYR A 268 -6.06 -6.59 2.94
N PHE A 269 -7.11 -6.33 3.71
CA PHE A 269 -7.62 -4.99 3.95
C PHE A 269 -7.60 -4.67 5.44
N THR A 270 -7.04 -3.51 5.82
CA THR A 270 -7.17 -2.99 7.18
C THR A 270 -8.37 -2.05 7.26
N GLY A 271 -9.33 -2.37 8.12
CA GLY A 271 -10.50 -1.54 8.38
C GLY A 271 -10.57 -1.06 9.82
N THR A 272 -11.52 -0.16 10.06
CA THR A 272 -11.81 0.37 11.39
C THR A 272 -13.24 0.07 11.75
N LEU A 273 -13.46 -0.44 12.95
CA LEU A 273 -14.75 -0.67 13.56
C LEU A 273 -14.89 0.21 14.80
N TYR A 274 -15.96 0.97 14.89
CA TYR A 274 -16.29 1.74 16.08
C TYR A 274 -17.27 0.96 16.95
N LEU A 275 -17.08 1.01 18.26
CA LEU A 275 -18.02 0.46 19.23
C LEU A 275 -18.74 1.60 19.94
N TYR A 276 -20.06 1.55 19.91
CA TYR A 276 -20.95 2.56 20.47
C TYR A 276 -21.73 2.00 21.65
N THR A 277 -22.01 2.85 22.63
CA THR A 277 -23.08 2.64 23.60
C THR A 277 -24.31 3.42 23.16
N GLU A 278 -25.46 2.75 23.13
CA GLU A 278 -26.75 3.33 22.72
C GLU A 278 -27.83 3.04 23.76
N GLY A 279 -28.96 3.76 23.68
CA GLY A 279 -30.11 3.59 24.57
C GLY A 279 -30.31 4.77 25.50
N GLN A 280 -30.58 4.49 26.78
CA GLN A 280 -30.75 5.51 27.82
C GLN A 280 -29.81 5.22 28.98
N ALA A 281 -29.14 6.27 29.47
CA ALA A 281 -28.28 6.20 30.65
C ALA A 281 -28.66 7.35 31.59
N THR A 282 -28.94 7.02 32.85
CA THR A 282 -29.29 7.99 33.90
C THR A 282 -28.07 8.53 34.65
N ALA A 283 -26.88 7.97 34.39
CA ALA A 283 -25.60 8.43 34.92
C ALA A 283 -24.47 8.15 33.89
N PRO A 284 -23.30 8.79 34.04
CA PRO A 284 -22.11 8.45 33.27
C PRO A 284 -21.72 6.98 33.45
N ILE A 285 -21.26 6.34 32.37
CA ILE A 285 -20.72 4.99 32.38
C ILE A 285 -19.30 5.07 32.93
N THR A 286 -19.04 4.41 34.07
CA THR A 286 -17.72 4.39 34.72
C THR A 286 -16.93 3.12 34.40
N SER A 287 -17.63 2.02 34.12
CA SER A 287 -17.03 0.76 33.70
C SER A 287 -17.91 0.05 32.67
N LEU A 288 -17.29 -0.52 31.64
CA LEU A 288 -17.94 -1.33 30.62
C LEU A 288 -17.12 -2.57 30.35
N GLN A 289 -17.76 -3.73 30.29
CA GLN A 289 -17.19 -4.95 29.74
C GLN A 289 -18.09 -5.49 28.63
N THR A 290 -17.52 -5.97 27.53
CA THR A 290 -18.28 -6.59 26.45
C THR A 290 -17.43 -7.57 25.66
N THR A 291 -18.08 -8.50 24.97
CA THR A 291 -17.43 -9.45 24.05
C THR A 291 -17.84 -9.15 22.62
N LEU A 292 -16.85 -8.94 21.76
CA LEU A 292 -16.99 -8.79 20.31
C LEU A 292 -16.53 -10.08 19.62
N THR A 293 -17.44 -10.73 18.90
CA THR A 293 -17.12 -11.85 18.01
C THR A 293 -16.96 -11.33 16.58
N LEU A 294 -15.83 -11.66 15.96
CA LEU A 294 -15.49 -11.27 14.59
C LEU A 294 -16.07 -12.26 13.57
N PRO A 295 -16.45 -11.79 12.37
CA PRO A 295 -16.87 -12.69 11.31
C PRO A 295 -15.71 -13.51 10.73
N ALA A 296 -16.06 -14.56 9.99
CA ALA A 296 -15.09 -15.41 9.30
C ALA A 296 -14.19 -14.57 8.36
N GLY A 297 -12.90 -14.88 8.35
CA GLY A 297 -11.91 -14.16 7.55
C GLY A 297 -11.55 -12.76 8.09
N VAL A 298 -12.01 -12.37 9.27
CA VAL A 298 -11.61 -11.13 9.95
C VAL A 298 -10.81 -11.42 11.22
N THR A 299 -9.70 -10.71 11.38
CA THR A 299 -8.83 -10.73 12.56
C THR A 299 -8.65 -9.32 13.11
N LEU A 300 -8.16 -9.17 14.34
CA LEU A 300 -7.74 -7.86 14.82
C LEU A 300 -6.33 -7.54 14.32
N LYS A 301 -6.12 -6.29 13.90
CA LYS A 301 -4.76 -5.81 13.62
C LYS A 301 -3.97 -5.86 14.92
N LYS A 302 -2.76 -6.40 14.86
CA LYS A 302 -1.83 -6.44 16.00
C LYS A 302 -0.72 -5.41 15.83
N ASN A 303 -0.23 -4.87 16.95
CA ASN A 303 0.97 -4.05 16.97
C ASN A 303 2.24 -4.93 16.88
N GLY A 304 3.43 -4.31 16.91
CA GLY A 304 4.71 -5.04 16.85
C GLY A 304 4.97 -6.00 18.02
N ALA A 305 4.19 -5.90 19.10
CA ALA A 305 4.24 -6.81 20.24
C ALA A 305 3.19 -7.95 20.16
N GLY A 306 2.41 -8.00 19.08
CA GLY A 306 1.35 -9.01 18.90
C GLY A 306 0.04 -8.69 19.63
N THR A 307 -0.10 -7.51 20.23
CA THR A 307 -1.32 -7.09 20.94
C THR A 307 -2.32 -6.46 19.95
N PRO A 308 -3.63 -6.76 20.05
CA PRO A 308 -4.64 -6.10 19.25
C PRO A 308 -4.61 -4.57 19.37
N VAL A 309 -4.82 -3.88 18.25
CA VAL A 309 -4.91 -2.43 18.17
C VAL A 309 -6.35 -2.02 18.47
N VAL A 310 -6.60 -1.73 19.73
CA VAL A 310 -7.86 -1.17 20.24
C VAL A 310 -7.53 0.08 21.04
N VAL A 311 -8.21 1.17 20.76
CA VAL A 311 -8.04 2.45 21.48
C VAL A 311 -9.37 2.89 22.05
N THR A 312 -9.35 3.45 23.26
CA THR A 312 -10.49 4.19 23.78
C THR A 312 -10.65 5.48 22.98
N SER A 313 -11.88 5.80 22.61
CA SER A 313 -12.17 6.84 21.62
C SER A 313 -13.51 7.52 21.89
N GLY A 314 -13.84 8.54 21.09
CA GLY A 314 -15.10 9.27 21.21
C GLY A 314 -15.34 9.83 22.61
N LYS A 315 -16.49 9.45 23.20
CA LYS A 315 -16.90 9.87 24.55
C LYS A 315 -16.03 9.29 25.65
N ALA A 316 -15.36 8.16 25.41
CA ALA A 316 -14.44 7.54 26.36
C ALA A 316 -12.96 7.82 26.04
N SER A 317 -12.64 8.82 25.21
CA SER A 317 -11.25 9.14 24.83
C SER A 317 -10.33 9.51 26.01
N HIS A 318 -10.90 9.92 27.15
CA HIS A 318 -10.17 10.19 28.39
C HIS A 318 -10.09 8.97 29.33
N ALA A 319 -10.67 7.83 28.96
CA ALA A 319 -10.64 6.61 29.76
C ALA A 319 -9.22 6.05 29.84
N ALA A 320 -8.99 5.19 30.85
CA ALA A 320 -7.74 4.44 30.92
C ALA A 320 -7.60 3.53 29.68
N THR A 321 -6.37 3.07 29.43
CA THR A 321 -6.12 2.07 28.39
C THR A 321 -7.03 0.85 28.61
N ALA A 322 -7.69 0.42 27.54
CA ALA A 322 -8.63 -0.67 27.62
C ALA A 322 -7.95 -1.98 28.05
N GLY A 323 -8.64 -2.75 28.90
CA GLY A 323 -8.29 -4.13 29.19
C GLY A 323 -8.73 -5.02 28.03
N LEU A 324 -7.81 -5.82 27.48
CA LEU A 324 -8.05 -6.64 26.29
C LEU A 324 -7.73 -8.10 26.59
N ASN A 325 -8.64 -9.00 26.19
CA ASN A 325 -8.36 -10.42 26.04
C ASN A 325 -8.85 -10.86 24.66
N TYR A 326 -7.93 -11.32 23.80
CA TYR A 326 -8.24 -11.67 22.41
C TYR A 326 -7.77 -13.07 22.07
N SER A 327 -8.66 -13.85 21.46
CA SER A 327 -8.34 -15.13 20.81
C SER A 327 -8.45 -14.97 19.30
N ASP A 328 -7.37 -15.32 18.58
CA ASP A 328 -7.38 -15.37 17.12
C ASP A 328 -8.40 -16.40 16.60
N PRO A 329 -9.00 -16.16 15.42
CA PRO A 329 -9.83 -17.16 14.76
C PRO A 329 -9.01 -18.40 14.38
N THR A 330 -9.68 -19.53 14.33
CA THR A 330 -9.23 -20.76 13.66
C THR A 330 -10.19 -21.14 12.54
N ASP A 331 -9.89 -22.18 11.78
CA ASP A 331 -10.78 -22.67 10.71
C ASP A 331 -12.20 -23.03 11.20
N SER A 332 -12.37 -23.30 12.50
CA SER A 332 -13.63 -23.71 13.10
C SER A 332 -14.14 -22.77 14.20
N THR A 333 -13.39 -21.73 14.59
CA THR A 333 -13.78 -20.81 15.67
C THR A 333 -13.56 -19.35 15.26
N PRO A 334 -14.55 -18.47 15.45
CA PRO A 334 -14.38 -17.06 15.15
C PRO A 334 -13.41 -16.40 16.14
N GLY A 335 -12.81 -15.29 15.73
CA GLY A 335 -12.00 -14.47 16.62
C GLY A 335 -12.88 -13.79 17.66
N VAL A 336 -12.42 -13.73 18.91
CA VAL A 336 -13.22 -13.17 20.01
C VAL A 336 -12.37 -12.19 20.81
N LEU A 337 -12.85 -10.96 20.96
CA LEU A 337 -12.28 -9.91 21.80
C LEU A 337 -13.19 -9.66 23.00
N THR A 338 -12.69 -9.90 24.21
CA THR A 338 -13.24 -9.31 25.42
C THR A 338 -12.57 -7.98 25.67
N LEU A 339 -13.38 -6.93 25.80
CA LEU A 339 -12.96 -5.55 26.02
C LEU A 339 -13.50 -5.07 27.36
N ALA A 340 -12.64 -4.44 28.15
CA ALA A 340 -13.01 -3.72 29.36
C ALA A 340 -12.52 -2.27 29.30
N VAL A 341 -13.38 -1.32 29.64
CA VAL A 341 -13.07 0.12 29.67
C VAL A 341 -13.45 0.66 31.04
N ILE A 342 -12.53 1.40 31.66
CA ILE A 342 -12.74 2.09 32.94
C ILE A 342 -12.45 3.57 32.73
N ALA A 343 -13.36 4.42 33.18
CA ALA A 343 -13.26 5.86 33.05
C ALA A 343 -13.67 6.56 34.35
N ASP A 344 -12.90 7.58 34.73
CA ASP A 344 -13.18 8.49 35.85
C ASP A 344 -13.14 9.93 35.29
N PRO A 345 -14.22 10.73 35.40
CA PRO A 345 -15.47 10.50 36.15
C PRO A 345 -16.53 9.62 35.43
N GLY A 346 -16.18 8.98 34.32
CA GLY A 346 -17.09 8.22 33.46
C GLY A 346 -17.36 8.94 32.14
N PHE A 347 -18.09 8.29 31.22
CA PHE A 347 -18.40 8.83 29.89
C PHE A 347 -19.90 8.72 29.55
N ALA A 348 -20.35 9.57 28.63
CA ALA A 348 -21.73 9.57 28.12
C ALA A 348 -21.93 8.50 27.02
N LEU A 349 -23.19 8.24 26.65
CA LEU A 349 -23.52 7.39 25.51
C LEU A 349 -22.86 7.89 24.20
N GLY A 350 -22.48 6.95 23.36
CA GLY A 350 -21.81 7.19 22.08
C GLY A 350 -20.62 6.26 21.88
N GLU A 351 -19.77 6.61 20.91
CA GLU A 351 -18.52 5.91 20.63
C GLU A 351 -17.64 5.87 21.89
N PHE A 352 -17.13 4.69 22.22
CA PHE A 352 -16.22 4.51 23.35
C PHE A 352 -14.92 3.77 22.99
N ALA A 353 -14.89 3.06 21.87
CA ALA A 353 -13.68 2.39 21.41
C ALA A 353 -13.60 2.31 19.89
N THR A 354 -12.38 2.39 19.38
CA THR A 354 -12.03 2.12 17.98
C THR A 354 -11.22 0.84 17.92
N VAL A 355 -11.68 -0.12 17.13
CA VAL A 355 -11.04 -1.41 16.87
C VAL A 355 -10.49 -1.43 15.46
N THR A 356 -9.21 -1.68 15.28
CA THR A 356 -8.63 -1.88 13.94
C THR A 356 -8.63 -3.36 13.58
N TYR A 357 -9.25 -3.73 12.46
CA TYR A 357 -9.34 -5.11 12.00
C TYR A 357 -8.61 -5.32 10.68
N VAL A 358 -8.31 -6.58 10.37
CA VAL A 358 -7.75 -7.03 9.10
C VAL A 358 -8.68 -8.09 8.52
N ALA A 359 -9.19 -7.82 7.31
CA ALA A 359 -10.02 -8.75 6.55
C ALA A 359 -9.19 -9.45 5.47
N GLN A 360 -9.45 -10.75 5.30
CA GLN A 360 -8.89 -11.57 4.22
C GLN A 360 -9.38 -11.12 2.84
N PRO A 361 -8.66 -11.48 1.76
CA PRO A 361 -9.10 -11.23 0.39
C PRO A 361 -10.54 -11.69 0.13
N GLY A 362 -11.33 -10.87 -0.56
CA GLY A 362 -12.74 -11.15 -0.87
C GLY A 362 -13.72 -11.01 0.30
N VAL A 363 -13.26 -10.75 1.52
CA VAL A 363 -14.13 -10.53 2.68
C VAL A 363 -14.41 -9.04 2.86
N ILE A 364 -15.69 -8.68 2.79
CA ILE A 364 -16.18 -7.31 3.02
C ILE A 364 -17.13 -7.38 4.21
N PRO A 365 -16.63 -7.17 5.44
CA PRO A 365 -17.48 -7.24 6.61
C PRO A 365 -18.45 -6.05 6.60
N SER A 366 -19.69 -6.33 6.97
CA SER A 366 -20.73 -5.36 7.28
C SER A 366 -20.90 -5.25 8.79
N THR A 367 -21.56 -4.19 9.26
CA THR A 367 -21.83 -3.99 10.69
C THR A 367 -22.53 -5.19 11.34
N GLY A 368 -23.47 -5.83 10.63
CA GLY A 368 -24.24 -6.97 11.14
C GLY A 368 -23.45 -8.27 11.27
N ASP A 369 -22.25 -8.34 10.68
CA ASP A 369 -21.38 -9.52 10.75
C ASP A 369 -20.61 -9.58 12.08
N PHE A 370 -20.54 -8.46 12.81
CA PHE A 370 -19.92 -8.37 14.12
C PHE A 370 -20.99 -8.60 15.21
N GLN A 371 -20.72 -9.52 16.12
CA GLN A 371 -21.67 -9.87 17.18
C GLN A 371 -21.18 -9.36 18.53
N ILE A 372 -22.09 -8.72 19.27
CA ILE A 372 -21.85 -8.27 20.64
C ILE A 372 -22.59 -9.19 21.60
N SER A 373 -21.90 -9.61 22.66
CA SER A 373 -22.46 -10.42 23.74
C SER A 373 -21.81 -10.11 25.08
N GLY A 374 -22.39 -10.62 26.16
CA GLY A 374 -21.80 -10.53 27.50
C GLY A 374 -21.58 -9.10 28.00
N THR A 375 -22.37 -8.14 27.50
CA THR A 375 -22.21 -6.73 27.86
C THR A 375 -22.65 -6.47 29.29
N GLN A 376 -21.79 -5.80 30.05
CA GLN A 376 -22.06 -5.30 31.39
C GLN A 376 -21.64 -3.83 31.44
N LEU A 377 -22.57 -2.95 31.81
CA LEU A 377 -22.32 -1.52 31.96
C LEU A 377 -22.61 -1.11 33.40
N PHE A 378 -21.70 -0.34 33.99
CA PHE A 378 -21.87 0.20 35.33
C PHE A 378 -21.78 1.73 35.30
N GLY A 379 -22.65 2.37 36.07
CA GLY A 379 -22.60 3.80 36.37
C GLY A 379 -22.30 4.06 37.84
N PHE A 380 -22.06 5.33 38.15
CA PHE A 380 -21.93 5.81 39.53
C PHE A 380 -22.81 7.05 39.72
N ASP A 381 -23.66 7.04 40.73
CA ASP A 381 -24.57 8.15 41.05
C ASP A 381 -24.03 9.10 42.11
N GLY A 382 -22.77 8.91 42.53
CA GLY A 382 -22.17 9.62 43.66
C GLY A 382 -22.18 8.81 44.97
N THR A 383 -22.94 7.72 45.04
CA THR A 383 -23.11 6.92 46.27
C THR A 383 -22.84 5.43 46.10
N ALA A 384 -23.19 4.84 44.95
CA ALA A 384 -22.96 3.43 44.67
C ALA A 384 -22.74 3.14 43.18
N LEU A 385 -22.09 2.00 42.89
CA LEU A 385 -22.05 1.41 41.55
C LEU A 385 -23.36 0.67 41.28
N PHE A 386 -23.88 0.81 40.07
CA PHE A 386 -25.09 0.11 39.63
C PHE A 386 -25.03 -0.26 38.16
N GLU A 387 -25.72 -1.33 37.78
CA GLU A 387 -25.79 -1.79 36.39
C GLU A 387 -26.76 -0.95 35.55
N ILE A 388 -26.34 -0.52 34.35
CA ILE A 388 -27.16 0.23 33.40
C ILE A 388 -27.77 -0.76 32.40
N LYS A 389 -28.99 -1.24 32.69
CA LYS A 389 -29.67 -2.29 31.89
C LYS A 389 -30.29 -1.82 30.57
N THR A 390 -30.43 -0.51 30.38
CA THR A 390 -31.12 0.09 29.22
C THR A 390 -30.17 0.53 28.11
N ALA A 391 -28.87 0.33 28.31
CA ALA A 391 -27.85 0.65 27.32
C ALA A 391 -27.30 -0.64 26.69
N ASN A 392 -27.03 -0.60 25.39
CA ASN A 392 -26.45 -1.71 24.64
C ASN A 392 -25.18 -1.26 23.92
N VAL A 393 -24.32 -2.22 23.57
CA VAL A 393 -23.16 -1.97 22.72
C VAL A 393 -23.47 -2.39 21.29
N VAL A 394 -23.20 -1.53 20.32
CA VAL A 394 -23.36 -1.83 18.90
C VAL A 394 -22.07 -1.56 18.12
N PRO A 395 -21.73 -2.42 17.14
CA PRO A 395 -20.68 -2.14 16.17
C PRO A 395 -21.16 -1.11 15.15
N VAL A 396 -20.24 -0.29 14.61
CA VAL A 396 -20.50 0.66 13.52
C VAL A 396 -19.27 0.74 12.62
N LEU A 397 -19.44 0.50 11.32
CA LEU A 397 -18.41 0.77 10.30
C LEU A 397 -18.54 2.22 9.77
N PRO A 398 -17.43 2.86 9.37
CA PRO A 398 -17.40 4.23 8.86
C PRO A 398 -18.27 4.49 7.62
#